data_AF-A0A7S2HBS1-F1
#
_entry.id   AF-A0A7S2HBS1-F1
#
_cell.length_a   1.000
_cell.length_b   1.000
_cell.length_c   1.000
_cell.angle_alpha   90.00
_cell.angle_beta   90.00
_cell.angle_gamma   90.00
#
_symmetry.space_group_name_H-M   'P 1'
#
loop_
_entity.id
_entity.type
_entity.pdbx_description
1 polymer ?
#
loop_
_entity_poly.entity_id
_entity_poly.type
_entity_poly.pdbx_seq_one_letter_code
_entity_poly.pdbx_strand_id
1 'polypeptide(L)'
;MPSACQHKEANSMVEEFMLLANISVAAETTRAFPQCAMLRRHPCPQPGAFDGLNHALRQHGVELDATSSLTLGASLDKCVKPDQPYFNKLVRILATRSMQQACAAKPIHWLAH
;
A
#
# COMPACT_ATOMS: atom_id res chain seq x y z
N MET A 1 -23.68 -15.72 -7.10
CA MET A 1 -22.48 -15.79 -6.24
C MET A 1 -21.28 -15.40 -7.09
N PRO A 2 -20.51 -14.33 -6.81
CA PRO A 2 -19.30 -14.07 -7.58
C PRO A 2 -18.25 -15.13 -7.20
N SER A 3 -17.73 -15.85 -8.17
CA SER A 3 -16.56 -16.73 -7.98
C SER A 3 -15.40 -15.89 -7.47
N ALA A 4 -14.98 -16.10 -6.24
CA ALA A 4 -13.76 -15.51 -5.73
C ALA A 4 -12.57 -16.11 -6.49
N CYS A 5 -11.78 -15.26 -7.16
CA CYS A 5 -10.52 -15.66 -7.77
C CYS A 5 -9.61 -16.20 -6.65
N GLN A 6 -9.25 -17.49 -6.73
CA GLN A 6 -8.34 -18.10 -5.76
C GLN A 6 -6.91 -17.64 -6.05
N HIS A 7 -6.26 -17.04 -5.06
CA HIS A 7 -4.86 -16.66 -5.14
C HIS A 7 -3.98 -17.91 -5.05
N LYS A 8 -3.29 -18.24 -6.14
CA LYS A 8 -2.36 -19.37 -6.22
C LYS A 8 -0.92 -18.87 -6.08
N GLU A 9 0.00 -19.73 -5.65
CA GLU A 9 1.43 -19.39 -5.56
C GLU A 9 2.01 -18.91 -6.89
N ALA A 10 1.58 -19.50 -8.01
CA ALA A 10 1.97 -19.05 -9.35
C ALA A 10 1.57 -17.59 -9.63
N ASN A 11 0.45 -17.10 -9.06
CA ASN A 11 0.05 -15.71 -9.20
C ASN A 11 1.05 -14.79 -8.49
N SER A 12 1.48 -15.16 -7.28
CA SER A 12 2.50 -14.43 -6.52
C SER A 12 3.82 -14.34 -7.30
N MET A 13 4.27 -15.46 -7.88
CA MET A 13 5.50 -15.49 -8.68
C MET A 13 5.39 -14.54 -9.89
N VAL A 14 4.29 -14.60 -10.64
CA VAL A 14 4.07 -13.71 -11.79
C VAL A 14 4.01 -12.24 -11.36
N GLU A 15 3.34 -11.95 -10.25
CA GLU A 15 3.25 -10.59 -9.68
C GLU A 15 4.64 -10.03 -9.34
N GLU A 16 5.51 -10.82 -8.73
CA GLU A 16 6.89 -10.41 -8.39
C GLU A 16 7.74 -10.13 -9.63
N PHE A 17 7.68 -10.99 -10.65
CA PHE A 17 8.41 -10.75 -11.91
C PHE A 17 7.90 -9.52 -12.66
N MET A 18 6.59 -9.32 -12.68
CA MET A 18 5.99 -8.12 -13.29
C MET A 18 6.40 -6.85 -12.53
N LEU A 19 6.48 -6.91 -11.21
CA LEU A 19 6.96 -5.79 -10.40
C LEU A 19 8.43 -5.46 -10.73
N LEU A 20 9.29 -6.48 -10.82
CA LEU A 20 10.71 -6.30 -11.16
C LEU A 20 10.89 -5.71 -12.57
N ALA A 21 10.12 -6.19 -13.55
CA ALA A 21 10.14 -5.65 -14.91
C ALA A 21 9.72 -4.17 -14.91
N ASN A 22 8.65 -3.82 -14.20
CA ASN A 22 8.17 -2.43 -14.10
C ASN A 22 9.20 -1.51 -13.45
N ILE A 23 9.87 -1.94 -12.38
CA ILE A 23 10.94 -1.16 -11.73
C ILE A 23 12.11 -0.95 -12.68
N SER A 24 12.54 -2.01 -13.39
CA SER A 24 13.67 -1.95 -14.32
C SER A 24 13.41 -1.01 -15.49
N VAL A 25 12.21 -1.09 -16.08
CA VAL A 25 11.79 -0.19 -17.18
C VAL A 25 11.62 1.24 -16.68
N ALA A 26 11.07 1.46 -15.48
CA ALA A 26 10.94 2.79 -14.90
C ALA A 26 12.31 3.44 -14.66
N ALA A 27 13.28 2.69 -14.15
CA ALA A 27 14.65 3.16 -13.95
C ALA A 27 15.32 3.55 -15.28
N GLU A 28 15.23 2.68 -16.29
CA GLU A 28 15.82 2.94 -17.60
C GLU A 28 15.15 4.10 -18.34
N THR A 29 13.81 4.17 -18.29
CA THR A 29 13.06 5.27 -18.92
C THR A 29 13.35 6.60 -18.26
N THR A 30 13.49 6.63 -16.93
CA THR A 30 13.88 7.84 -16.20
C THR A 30 15.31 8.27 -16.54
N ARG A 31 16.22 7.31 -16.74
CA ARG A 31 17.61 7.56 -17.16
C ARG A 31 17.70 8.11 -18.59
N ALA A 32 16.94 7.55 -19.51
CA ALA A 32 16.93 7.94 -20.93
C ALA A 32 16.14 9.24 -21.18
N PHE A 33 15.02 9.44 -20.47
CA PHE A 33 14.06 10.52 -20.72
C PHE A 33 13.63 11.23 -19.42
N PRO A 34 14.55 11.92 -18.73
CA PRO A 34 14.28 12.51 -17.40
C PRO A 34 13.20 13.60 -17.39
N GLN A 35 12.86 14.19 -18.54
CA GLN A 35 11.90 15.29 -18.66
C GLN A 35 10.50 14.86 -19.10
N CYS A 36 10.33 13.63 -19.61
CA CYS A 36 9.04 13.14 -20.12
C CYS A 36 8.71 11.70 -19.72
N ALA A 37 9.51 11.06 -18.87
CA ALA A 37 9.18 9.75 -18.32
C ALA A 37 7.82 9.76 -17.60
N MET A 38 6.96 8.83 -17.98
CA MET A 38 5.66 8.62 -17.35
C MET A 38 5.82 7.61 -16.21
N LEU A 39 5.64 8.07 -14.98
CA LEU A 39 5.77 7.23 -13.79
C LEU A 39 4.44 7.16 -13.04
N ARG A 40 4.28 6.15 -12.19
CA ARG A 40 3.13 6.01 -11.29
C ARG A 40 3.64 6.05 -9.86
N ARG A 41 2.99 6.85 -9.00
CA ARG A 41 3.36 6.98 -7.59
C ARG A 41 2.13 6.85 -6.69
N HIS A 42 2.33 6.25 -5.52
CA HIS A 42 1.40 6.33 -4.40
C HIS A 42 1.93 7.38 -3.42
N PRO A 43 1.29 8.55 -3.29
CA PRO A 43 1.68 9.52 -2.29
C PRO A 43 1.47 8.96 -0.88
N CYS A 44 2.30 9.40 0.07
CA CYS A 44 2.11 9.05 1.47
C CYS A 44 0.73 9.51 1.95
N PRO A 45 0.03 8.70 2.78
CA PRO A 45 -1.26 9.08 3.34
C PRO A 45 -1.18 10.42 4.09
N GLN A 46 -2.25 11.23 4.03
CA GLN A 46 -2.27 12.52 4.70
C GLN A 46 -2.16 12.32 6.23
N PRO A 47 -1.51 13.23 6.96
CA PRO A 47 -1.54 13.23 8.42
C PRO A 47 -3.00 13.20 8.90
N GLY A 48 -3.31 12.24 9.78
CA GLY A 48 -4.66 12.05 10.32
C GLY A 48 -5.61 11.17 9.50
N ALA A 49 -5.21 10.67 8.31
CA ALA A 49 -6.03 9.74 7.53
C ALA A 49 -6.34 8.41 8.26
N PHE A 50 -5.49 8.05 9.24
CA PHE A 50 -5.66 6.88 10.09
C PHE A 50 -6.32 7.18 11.43
N ASP A 51 -6.58 8.45 11.80
CA ASP A 51 -7.08 8.80 13.14
C ASP A 51 -8.45 8.20 13.42
N GLY A 52 -9.35 8.23 12.42
CA GLY A 52 -10.66 7.59 12.53
C GLY A 52 -10.57 6.08 12.71
N LEU A 53 -9.62 5.44 12.02
CA LEU A 53 -9.38 3.99 12.17
C LEU A 53 -8.74 3.67 13.52
N ASN A 54 -7.74 4.45 13.95
CA ASN A 54 -7.09 4.29 15.24
C ASN A 54 -8.06 4.53 16.40
N HIS A 55 -9.00 5.47 16.29
CA HIS A 55 -10.04 5.66 17.29
C HIS A 55 -10.90 4.40 17.49
N ALA A 56 -11.31 3.75 16.39
CA ALA A 56 -12.07 2.50 16.45
C ALA A 56 -11.23 1.33 16.98
N LEU A 57 -9.95 1.24 16.60
CA LEU A 57 -9.06 0.16 17.02
C LEU A 57 -8.62 0.24 18.49
N ARG A 58 -8.58 1.45 19.06
CA ARG A 58 -8.28 1.65 20.49
C ARG A 58 -9.28 0.93 21.40
N GLN A 59 -10.56 0.88 21.02
CA GLN A 59 -11.59 0.10 21.73
C GLN A 59 -11.31 -1.41 21.72
N HIS A 60 -10.47 -1.84 20.79
CA HIS A 60 -10.06 -3.22 20.59
C HIS A 60 -8.66 -3.51 21.12
N GLY A 61 -7.99 -2.56 21.77
CA GLY A 61 -6.65 -2.70 22.34
C GLY A 61 -5.52 -2.69 21.31
N VAL A 62 -5.76 -2.09 20.14
CA VAL A 62 -4.83 -2.10 19.01
C VAL A 62 -4.58 -0.66 18.53
N GLU A 63 -3.34 -0.35 18.16
CA GLU A 63 -2.95 0.95 17.61
C GLU A 63 -2.09 0.74 16.35
N LEU A 64 -2.40 1.48 15.28
CA LEU A 64 -1.64 1.46 14.04
C LEU A 64 -0.66 2.62 14.01
N ASP A 65 0.58 2.30 13.61
CA ASP A 65 1.62 3.29 13.35
C ASP A 65 1.75 3.52 11.85
N ALA A 66 1.33 4.70 11.37
CA ALA A 66 1.36 5.06 9.95
C ALA A 66 2.58 5.93 9.57
N THR A 67 3.61 6.01 10.42
CA THR A 67 4.84 6.78 10.16
C THR A 67 5.58 6.32 8.90
N SER A 68 5.59 5.01 8.63
CA SER A 68 6.21 4.43 7.45
C SER A 68 5.41 3.21 6.98
N SER A 69 5.60 2.81 5.73
CA SER A 69 4.98 1.57 5.21
C SER A 69 5.42 0.33 5.99
N LEU A 70 6.67 0.32 6.48
CA LEU A 70 7.22 -0.78 7.27
C LEU A 70 6.57 -0.87 8.66
N THR A 71 6.51 0.26 9.38
CA THR A 71 5.88 0.31 10.71
C THR A 71 4.38 0.03 10.64
N LEU A 72 3.71 0.50 9.58
CA LEU A 72 2.30 0.18 9.32
C LEU A 72 2.10 -1.31 9.07
N GLY A 73 2.90 -1.93 8.22
CA GLY A 73 2.85 -3.37 7.97
C GLY A 73 3.05 -4.19 9.25
N ALA A 74 4.08 -3.87 10.02
CA ALA A 74 4.38 -4.54 11.28
C ALA A 74 3.26 -4.35 12.33
N SER A 75 2.62 -3.18 12.38
CA SER A 75 1.47 -2.95 13.26
C SER A 75 0.25 -3.76 12.84
N LEU A 76 -0.03 -3.85 11.54
CA LEU A 76 -1.13 -4.66 10.98
C LEU A 76 -0.92 -6.16 11.21
N ASP A 77 0.30 -6.66 11.15
CA ASP A 77 0.60 -8.08 11.43
C ASP A 77 0.35 -8.44 12.90
N LYS A 78 0.50 -7.48 13.82
CA LYS A 78 0.18 -7.66 15.25
C LYS A 78 -1.32 -7.62 15.56
N CYS A 79 -2.15 -7.15 14.62
CA CYS A 79 -3.61 -7.02 14.79
C CYS A 79 -4.33 -8.36 14.65
N VAL A 80 -3.95 -9.37 15.43
CA VAL A 80 -4.55 -10.72 15.38
C VAL A 80 -5.28 -11.00 16.68
N LYS A 81 -6.56 -11.39 16.57
CA LYS A 81 -7.36 -11.84 17.71
C LYS A 81 -7.71 -13.32 17.52
N PRO A 82 -7.34 -14.20 18.46
CA PRO A 82 -7.64 -15.63 18.35
C PRO A 82 -9.15 -15.90 18.30
N ASP A 83 -9.94 -15.06 18.97
CA ASP A 83 -11.41 -15.18 19.02
C ASP A 83 -12.08 -14.76 17.71
N GLN A 84 -11.40 -13.97 16.87
CA GLN A 84 -11.96 -13.36 15.66
C GLN A 84 -10.96 -13.41 14.49
N PRO A 85 -10.85 -14.54 13.78
CA PRO A 85 -9.88 -14.71 12.68
C PRO A 85 -10.12 -13.75 11.49
N TYR A 86 -11.31 -13.18 11.37
CA TYR A 86 -11.64 -12.19 10.34
C TYR A 86 -11.21 -10.75 10.70
N PHE A 87 -10.88 -10.49 11.97
CA PHE A 87 -10.52 -9.16 12.45
C PHE A 87 -9.34 -8.57 11.67
N ASN A 88 -8.26 -9.33 11.48
CA ASN A 88 -7.09 -8.85 10.75
C ASN A 88 -7.44 -8.45 9.30
N LYS A 89 -8.29 -9.23 8.64
CA LYS A 89 -8.74 -8.93 7.26
C LYS A 89 -9.56 -7.65 7.20
N LEU A 90 -10.46 -7.44 8.17
CA LEU A 90 -11.23 -6.19 8.28
C LEU A 90 -10.32 -4.98 8.47
N VAL A 91 -9.36 -5.07 9.41
CA VAL A 91 -8.41 -3.97 9.65
C VAL A 91 -7.61 -3.66 8.39
N ARG A 92 -7.14 -4.67 7.65
CA ARG A 92 -6.45 -4.46 6.36
C ARG A 92 -7.33 -3.80 5.32
N ILE A 93 -8.61 -4.19 5.20
CA ILE A 93 -9.55 -3.55 4.27
C ILE A 93 -9.73 -2.07 4.63
N LEU A 94 -9.92 -1.75 5.91
CA LEU A 94 -10.08 -0.37 6.36
C LEU A 94 -8.80 0.44 6.20
N ALA A 95 -7.64 -0.15 6.49
CA ALA A 95 -6.34 0.50 6.29
C ALA A 95 -6.09 0.84 4.82
N THR A 96 -6.41 -0.06 3.88
CA THR A 96 -6.31 0.21 2.44
C THR A 96 -7.25 1.34 2.00
N ARG A 97 -8.43 1.50 2.64
CA ARG A 97 -9.35 2.62 2.35
C ARG A 97 -8.84 3.97 2.87
N SER A 98 -7.98 3.98 3.89
CA SER A 98 -7.31 5.19 4.39
C SER A 98 -6.08 5.59 3.55
N MET A 99 -5.63 4.76 2.60
CA MET A 99 -4.51 5.09 1.72
C MET A 99 -4.93 6.03 0.59
N GLN A 100 -3.99 6.84 0.12
CA GLN A 100 -4.22 7.70 -1.05
C GLN A 100 -4.22 6.90 -2.36
N GLN A 101 -4.99 7.38 -3.33
CA GLN A 101 -5.03 6.79 -4.66
C GLN A 101 -3.68 6.96 -5.38
N ALA A 102 -3.34 5.96 -6.19
CA ALA A 102 -2.18 6.04 -7.08
C ALA A 102 -2.42 7.14 -8.12
N CYS A 103 -1.44 8.02 -8.32
CA CYS A 103 -1.48 9.03 -9.36
C CYS A 103 -0.35 8.84 -10.36
N ALA A 104 -0.56 9.30 -11.60
CA ALA A 104 0.53 9.46 -12.55
C ALA A 104 1.43 10.59 -12.04
N ALA A 105 2.71 10.29 -11.84
CA ALA A 105 3.71 11.26 -11.43
C ALA A 105 4.38 11.85 -12.66
N LYS A 106 4.41 13.18 -12.72
CA LYS A 106 5.27 13.95 -13.62
C LYS A 106 6.74 13.82 -13.18
N PRO A 107 7.70 14.11 -14.07
CA PRO A 107 9.12 13.85 -13.79
C PRO A 107 9.64 14.49 -12.50
N ILE A 108 10.71 13.90 -11.95
CA ILE A 108 11.28 14.16 -10.61
C ILE A 108 11.46 15.67 -10.28
N HIS A 109 11.65 16.54 -11.27
CA HIS A 109 11.81 17.97 -11.05
C HIS A 109 10.55 18.70 -10.54
N TRP A 110 9.35 18.13 -10.68
CA TRP A 110 8.10 18.76 -10.24
C TRP A 110 7.83 18.66 -8.73
N LEU A 111 8.69 17.98 -7.97
CA LEU A 111 8.58 17.85 -6.50
C LEU A 111 9.52 18.80 -5.75
N ALA A 112 10.28 19.64 -6.46
CA ALA A 112 11.21 20.61 -5.89
C ALA A 112 10.60 22.02 -5.68
N HIS A 113 9.29 22.18 -5.87
CA HIS A 113 8.57 23.44 -5.64
C HIS A 113 7.29 23.19 -4.82
#